data_AF-A0A3C1XZ78-F1
#
_entry.id   AF-A0A3C1XZ78-F1
#
_cell.length_a   1.000
_cell.length_b   1.000
_cell.length_c   1.000
_cell.angle_alpha   90.00
_cell.angle_beta   90.00
_cell.angle_gamma   90.00
#
_symmetry.space_group_name_H-M   'P 1'
#
loop_
_entity.id
_entity.type
_entity.pdbx_description
1 polymer ?
#
loop_
_entity_poly.entity_id
_entity_poly.type
_entity_poly.pdbx_seq_one_letter_code
_entity_poly.pdbx_strand_id
1 'polypeptide(L)' 'MEFSTQTTASLHQVKTAALAVGVFADGVLSPAADIIDRASNGAVRAVVKSEFRGRAGATLTLRTL' A
#
# COMPACT_ATOMS: atom_id res chain seq x y z
N MET A 1 -11.73 -14.39 13.97
CA MET A 1 -10.60 -13.56 13.49
C MET A 1 -9.92 -13.00 14.72
N GLU A 2 -8.60 -13.15 14.82
CA GLU A 2 -7.79 -12.56 15.90
C GLU A 2 -7.14 -11.26 15.40
N PHE A 3 -7.03 -10.26 16.27
CA PHE A 3 -6.49 -8.96 15.94
C PHE A 3 -5.45 -8.54 16.98
N SER A 4 -4.35 -7.95 16.50
CA SER A 4 -3.33 -7.35 17.36
C SER A 4 -2.82 -6.09 16.69
N THR A 5 -2.48 -5.08 17.50
CA THR A 5 -1.91 -3.82 17.03
C THR A 5 -0.40 -3.84 17.18
N GLN A 6 0.32 -3.40 16.15
CA GLN A 6 1.78 -3.22 16.18
C GLN A 6 2.10 -1.79 15.74
N THR A 7 2.80 -1.03 16.59
CA THR A 7 3.13 0.38 16.34
C THR A 7 4.64 0.65 16.23
N THR A 8 5.48 -0.31 16.61
CA THR A 8 6.95 -0.16 16.69
C THR A 8 7.70 -0.66 15.45
N ALA A 9 7.08 -1.49 14.62
CA ALA A 9 7.69 -1.99 13.39
C ALA A 9 7.50 -0.98 12.24
N SER A 10 8.58 -0.66 11.52
CA SER A 10 8.44 0.08 10.27
C SER A 10 7.71 -0.78 9.25
N LEU A 11 6.74 -0.21 8.52
CA LEU A 11 5.84 -0.96 7.62
C LEU A 11 6.57 -1.81 6.58
N HIS A 12 7.70 -1.32 6.05
CA HIS A 12 8.53 -2.04 5.08
C HIS A 12 9.30 -3.23 5.68
N GLN A 13 9.35 -3.37 7.01
CA GLN A 13 10.03 -4.45 7.73
C GLN A 13 9.07 -5.55 8.19
N VAL A 14 7.76 -5.33 8.06
CA VAL A 14 6.74 -6.29 8.50
C VAL A 14 6.70 -7.49 7.56
N LYS A 15 7.08 -8.67 8.07
CA LYS A 15 6.95 -9.94 7.35
C LYS A 15 5.52 -10.47 7.49
N THR A 16 4.71 -10.27 6.46
CA THR A 16 3.31 -10.73 6.38
C THR A 16 3.03 -11.32 5.00
N ALA A 17 2.04 -12.20 4.89
CA ALA A 17 1.62 -12.76 3.61
C ALA A 17 1.00 -11.70 2.68
N ALA A 18 0.36 -10.68 3.25
CA ALA A 18 -0.19 -9.54 2.53
C ALA A 18 -0.17 -8.29 3.41
N LEU A 19 0.11 -7.14 2.80
CA LEU A 19 0.06 -5.82 3.43
C LEU A 19 -0.92 -4.94 2.66
N ALA A 20 -1.90 -4.36 3.36
CA ALA A 20 -2.85 -3.42 2.78
C ALA A 20 -2.44 -1.98 3.11
N VAL A 21 -2.41 -1.11 2.09
CA VAL A 21 -2.16 0.34 2.23
C VAL A 21 -3.27 1.14 1.55
N GLY A 22 -3.58 2.31 2.08
CA GLY A 22 -4.61 3.18 1.54
C GLY A 22 -4.10 4.05 0.38
N VAL A 23 -4.97 4.26 -0.61
CA VAL A 23 -4.77 5.25 -1.68
C VAL A 23 -6.05 6.08 -1.74
N PHE A 24 -5.91 7.41 -1.71
CA PHE A 24 -7.01 8.34 -1.79
C PHE A 24 -7.50 8.49 -3.23
N ALA A 25 -8.65 9.15 -3.39
CA ALA A 25 -9.17 9.54 -4.69
C ALA A 25 -8.11 10.26 -5.53
N ASP A 26 -8.24 10.11 -6.86
CA ASP A 26 -7.29 10.64 -7.85
C ASP A 26 -5.88 10.02 -7.79
N GLY A 27 -5.74 8.88 -7.08
CA GLY A 27 -4.49 8.12 -7.04
C GLY A 27 -3.44 8.73 -6.11
N VAL A 28 -3.84 9.52 -5.12
CA VAL A 28 -2.93 10.09 -4.13
C VAL A 28 -2.55 9.03 -3.08
N LEU A 29 -1.25 8.75 -2.93
CA LEU A 29 -0.75 7.78 -1.97
C LEU A 29 -0.92 8.29 -0.53
N SER A 30 -1.38 7.42 0.37
CA SER A 30 -1.34 7.71 1.81
C SER A 30 0.11 7.71 2.34
N PRO A 31 0.38 8.31 3.52
CA PRO A 31 1.73 8.30 4.10
C PRO A 31 2.30 6.89 4.29
N ALA A 32 1.45 5.92 4.65
CA ALA A 32 1.83 4.52 4.74
C ALA A 32 2.20 3.92 3.37
N ALA A 33 1.43 4.26 2.32
CA ALA A 33 1.71 3.83 0.96
C ALA A 33 2.99 4.46 0.38
N ASP A 34 3.31 5.71 0.72
CA ASP A 34 4.56 6.36 0.29
C ASP A 34 5.81 5.66 0.85
N ILE A 35 5.77 5.21 2.11
CA ILE A 35 6.87 4.43 2.71
C ILE A 35 7.11 3.13 1.93
N ILE A 36 6.03 2.43 1.55
CA ILE A 36 6.12 1.21 0.76
C ILE A 36 6.58 1.50 -0.67
N ASP A 37 6.07 2.56 -1.30
CA ASP A 37 6.48 2.98 -2.65
C ASP A 37 7.99 3.24 -2.73
N ARG A 38 8.55 3.92 -1.72
CA ARG A 38 10.01 4.14 -1.63
C ARG A 38 10.78 2.84 -1.45
N ALA A 39 10.27 1.90 -0.65
CA ALA A 39 10.90 0.59 -0.48
C ALA A 39 10.80 -0.28 -1.75
N SER A 40 9.78 -0.05 -2.58
CA SER A 40 9.53 -0.73 -3.85
C SER A 40 9.97 0.09 -5.08
N ASN A 41 10.92 1.02 -4.92
CA ASN A 41 11.49 1.82 -6.02
C ASN A 41 10.45 2.53 -6.93
N GLY A 42 9.31 2.96 -6.39
CA GLY A 42 8.28 3.67 -7.16
C GLY A 42 7.27 2.79 -7.88
N ALA A 43 7.30 1.46 -7.68
CA ALA A 43 6.40 0.52 -8.35
C ALA A 43 4.92 0.75 -7.99
N VAL A 44 4.63 1.10 -6.74
CA VAL A 44 3.25 1.34 -6.28
C VAL A 44 2.67 2.56 -6.99
N ARG A 45 3.43 3.65 -7.07
CA ARG A 45 3.01 4.88 -7.74
C ARG A 45 2.82 4.68 -9.24
N ALA A 46 3.67 3.87 -9.88
CA ALA A 46 3.53 3.53 -11.29
C ALA A 46 2.18 2.84 -11.57
N VAL A 47 1.85 1.83 -10.76
CA VAL A 47 0.60 1.07 -10.90
C VAL A 47 -0.63 1.89 -10.55
N VAL A 48 -0.57 2.72 -9.49
CA VAL A 48 -1.68 3.60 -9.12
C VAL A 48 -2.01 4.55 -10.27
N LYS A 49 -0.98 5.15 -10.90
CA LYS A 49 -1.18 6.08 -12.01
C LYS A 49 -1.79 5.41 -13.24
N SER A 50 -1.46 4.15 -13.53
CA SER A 50 -1.96 3.44 -14.71
C SER A 50 -3.32 2.78 -14.49
N GLU A 51 -3.55 2.17 -13.33
CA GLU A 51 -4.61 1.17 -13.15
C GLU A 51 -5.55 1.46 -11.97
N PHE A 52 -5.21 2.36 -11.03
CA PHE A 52 -6.00 2.54 -9.81
C PHE A 52 -6.30 4.01 -9.45
N ARG A 53 -7.56 4.41 -9.56
CA ARG A 53 -8.00 5.81 -9.29
C ARG A 53 -8.46 6.09 -7.86
N GLY A 54 -8.32 5.15 -6.92
CA GLY A 54 -8.64 5.40 -5.50
C GLY A 54 -10.13 5.60 -5.20
N ARG A 55 -11.03 4.98 -5.97
CA ARG A 55 -12.47 5.02 -5.68
C ARG A 55 -12.77 4.28 -4.37
N ALA A 56 -13.72 4.79 -3.59
CA ALA A 56 -14.15 4.14 -2.36
C ALA A 56 -14.60 2.69 -2.62
N GLY A 57 -14.11 1.76 -1.80
CA GLY A 57 -14.41 0.32 -1.92
C GLY A 57 -13.67 -0.41 -3.05
N ALA A 58 -12.87 0.29 -3.89
CA ALA A 58 -12.02 -0.36 -4.86
C ALA A 58 -10.74 -0.89 -4.20
N THR A 59 -10.26 -2.04 -4.66
CA THR A 59 -9.00 -2.64 -4.23
C THR A 59 -8.21 -3.11 -5.44
N LEU A 60 -6.87 -3.11 -5.32
CA LEU A 60 -5.96 -3.66 -6.32
C LEU A 60 -4.93 -4.53 -5.60
N THR A 61 -4.69 -5.73 -6.12
CA THR A 61 -3.74 -6.69 -5.53
C THR A 61 -2.45 -6.74 -6.33
N LEU A 62 -1.32 -6.53 -5.65
CA LEU A 62 0.03 -6.55 -6.25
C LEU A 62 0.75 -7.81 -5.76
N ARG A 63 1.24 -8.63 -6.70
CA ARG A 63 1.93 -9.90 -6.39
C ARG A 63 3.45 -9.82 -6.53
N THR A 64 3.94 -8.90 -7.36
CA THR A 64 5.37 -8.71 -7.61
C THR A 64 5.63 -7.21 -7.64
N LEU A 65 6.42 -6.73 -6.68
CA LEU A 65 6.79 -5.32 -6.48
C LEU A 65 8.31 -5.19 -6.42
#